data_AF-D1CSG8-F1
#
_entry.id   AF-D1CSG8-F1
#
_cell.length_a   1.000
_cell.length_b   1.000
_cell.length_c   1.000
_cell.angle_alpha   90.00
_cell.angle_beta   90.00
_cell.angle_gamma   90.00
#
_symmetry.space_group_name_H-M   'P 1'
#
loop_
_entity.id
_entity.type
_entity.pdbx_description
1 polymer ?
#
loop_
_entity_poly.entity_id
_entity_poly.type
_entity_poly.pdbx_seq_one_letter_code
_entity_poly.pdbx_strand_id
1 'polypeptide(L)' 'QNDREKIRDLWSTPAKAWWDSPDDPSIRTLKVTPSSAEYWDRPGTVISYIKMVAAAVTSAEPDMGENAKVRM' A
#
# COMPACT_ATOMS: atom_id res chain seq x y z
N GLN A 1 9.39 9.16 17.20
CA GLN A 1 8.70 9.43 18.48
C GLN A 1 8.91 8.24 19.40
N ASN A 2 8.81 8.43 20.72
CA ASN A 2 8.93 7.33 21.70
C ASN A 2 7.54 6.94 22.22
N ASP A 3 6.63 6.65 21.30
CA ASP A 3 5.27 6.23 21.59
C ASP A 3 5.26 4.71 21.82
N ARG A 4 5.24 4.28 23.09
CA ARG A 4 5.36 2.86 23.45
C ARG A 4 4.10 2.06 23.13
N GLU A 5 2.94 2.68 23.20
CA GLU A 5 1.68 2.06 22.83
C GLU A 5 1.68 1.75 21.34
N LYS A 6 2.05 2.74 20.51
CA LYS A 6 2.11 2.54 19.06
C LYS A 6 3.16 1.53 18.62
N ILE A 7 4.28 1.43 19.34
CA ILE A 7 5.30 0.39 19.09
C ILE A 7 4.70 -1.00 19.34
N ARG A 8 3.96 -1.18 20.44
CA ARG A 8 3.31 -2.46 20.76
C ARG A 8 2.23 -2.83 19.74
N ASP A 9 1.45 -1.85 19.27
CA ASP A 9 0.43 -2.04 18.23
C ASP A 9 1.01 -2.47 16.87
N LEU A 10 2.16 -1.90 16.48
CA LEU A 10 2.80 -2.15 15.19
C LEU A 10 3.78 -3.35 15.23
N TRP A 11 4.05 -3.90 16.42
CA TRP A 11 4.98 -5.00 16.59
C TRP A 11 4.50 -6.27 15.88
N SER A 12 5.37 -6.87 15.07
CA SER A 12 5.05 -8.06 14.29
C SER A 12 6.27 -8.95 14.12
N THR A 13 6.07 -10.20 13.69
CA THR A 13 7.15 -11.20 13.51
C THR A 13 8.37 -10.67 12.74
N PRO A 14 8.24 -9.91 11.63
CA PRO A 14 9.41 -9.34 10.95
C PRO A 14 10.30 -8.44 11.81
N ALA A 15 9.73 -7.73 12.80
CA ALA A 15 10.49 -6.86 13.70
C ALA A 15 11.44 -7.64 14.64
N LYS A 16 11.14 -8.91 14.91
CA LYS A 16 11.97 -9.81 15.72
C LYS A 16 13.34 -10.11 15.11
N ALA A 17 13.55 -9.80 13.83
CA ALA A 17 14.86 -9.93 13.19
C ALA A 17 15.87 -8.86 13.69
N TRP A 18 15.37 -7.79 14.31
CA TRP A 18 16.17 -6.63 14.71
C TRP A 18 16.18 -6.38 16.21
N TRP A 19 15.08 -6.71 16.91
CA TRP A 19 14.95 -6.53 18.35
C TRP A 19 14.27 -7.72 19.00
N ASP A 20 14.66 -8.05 20.23
CA ASP A 20 14.10 -9.18 20.96
C ASP A 20 12.68 -8.90 21.50
N SER A 21 12.35 -7.63 21.75
CA SER A 21 11.11 -7.22 22.41
C SER A 21 10.60 -5.87 21.90
N PRO A 22 9.26 -5.66 21.82
CA PRO A 22 8.68 -4.34 21.57
C PRO A 22 8.98 -3.34 22.68
N ASP A 23 9.54 -3.75 23.81
CA ASP A 23 9.95 -2.88 24.92
C ASP A 23 11.41 -2.40 24.82
N ASP A 24 12.13 -2.74 23.74
CA ASP A 24 13.50 -2.26 23.52
C ASP A 24 13.55 -0.70 23.52
N PRO A 25 14.44 -0.10 24.34
CA PRO A 25 14.49 1.35 24.52
C PRO A 25 15.06 2.11 23.31
N SER A 26 15.67 1.41 22.35
CA SER A 26 16.21 1.99 21.10
C SER A 26 15.14 2.17 20.02
N ILE A 27 14.02 1.42 20.07
CA ILE A 27 12.97 1.48 19.05
C ILE A 27 12.31 2.86 19.03
N ARG A 28 12.11 3.42 17.83
CA ARG A 28 11.41 4.70 17.60
C ARG A 28 10.41 4.55 16.46
N THR A 29 9.28 5.25 16.56
CA THR A 29 8.27 5.32 15.50
C THR A 29 8.47 6.53 14.61
N LEU A 30 8.20 6.39 13.32
CA LEU A 30 8.06 7.50 12.38
C LEU A 30 6.58 7.66 12.05
N LYS A 31 6.08 8.90 12.13
CA LYS A 31 4.72 9.25 11.72
C LYS A 31 4.83 10.08 10.45
N VAL A 32 4.20 9.61 9.38
CA VAL A 32 4.08 10.33 8.11
C VAL A 32 2.61 10.65 7.90
N THR A 33 2.27 11.94 7.81
CA THR A 33 0.93 12.41 7.47
C THR A 33 0.99 13.01 6.07
N PRO A 34 0.54 12.28 5.02
CA PRO A 34 0.54 12.82 3.68
C PRO A 34 -0.45 13.98 3.56
N SER A 35 -0.14 14.98 2.73
CA SER A 35 -1.04 16.08 2.40
C SER A 35 -1.86 15.83 1.12
N SER A 36 -1.32 14.99 0.23
CA SER A 36 -1.97 14.57 -1.00
C SER A 36 -1.42 13.23 -1.48
N ALA A 37 -2.19 12.54 -2.31
CA ALA A 37 -1.78 11.31 -2.97
C ALA A 37 -2.41 11.21 -4.36
N GLU A 38 -1.72 10.56 -5.29
CA GLU A 38 -2.32 10.10 -6.54
C GLU A 38 -2.47 8.58 -6.44
N TYR A 39 -3.69 8.08 -6.66
CA TYR A 39 -4.03 6.67 -6.59
C TYR A 39 -4.48 6.18 -7.97
N TRP A 40 -3.94 5.05 -8.38
CA TRP A 40 -4.34 4.35 -9.60
C TRP A 40 -4.87 2.99 -9.21
N ASP A 41 -6.16 2.75 -9.43
CA ASP A 41 -6.73 1.42 -9.26
C ASP A 41 -6.54 0.64 -10.56
N ARG A 42 -5.98 -0.56 -10.46
CA ARG A 42 -5.80 -1.44 -11.62
C ARG A 42 -6.63 -2.70 -11.44
N PRO A 43 -7.35 -3.14 -12.48
CA PRO A 43 -8.07 -4.39 -12.42
C PRO A 43 -7.11 -5.54 -12.09
N GLY A 44 -7.54 -6.46 -11.22
CA GLY A 44 -6.79 -7.68 -10.91
C GLY A 44 -6.41 -8.46 -12.18
N THR A 45 -5.36 -9.28 -12.09
CA THR A 45 -4.71 -9.92 -13.25
C THR A 45 -5.67 -10.62 -14.21
N VAL A 46 -6.68 -11.33 -13.70
CA VAL A 46 -7.68 -12.03 -14.51
C VAL A 46 -8.54 -11.07 -15.34
N ILE A 47 -9.02 -9.99 -14.71
CA ILE A 47 -9.85 -8.98 -15.38
C ILE A 47 -9.03 -8.23 -16.42
N SER A 48 -7.76 -7.95 -16.11
CA SER A 48 -6.83 -7.33 -17.06
C SER A 48 -6.65 -8.18 -18.32
N TYR A 49 -6.48 -9.51 -18.21
CA TYR A 49 -6.36 -10.39 -19.37
C TYR A 49 -7.65 -10.46 -20.20
N ILE A 50 -8.82 -10.55 -19.55
CA ILE A 50 -10.10 -10.56 -20.27
C ILE A 50 -10.27 -9.25 -21.07
N LYS A 51 -9.99 -8.10 -20.45
CA LYS A 51 -10.04 -6.80 -21.13
C LYS A 51 -9.06 -6.70 -22.30
N MET A 52 -7.86 -7.25 -22.16
CA MET A 52 -6.86 -7.27 -23.23
C MET A 52 -7.28 -8.15 -24.41
N VAL A 53 -7.85 -9.33 -24.15
CA VAL A 53 -8.37 -10.21 -25.21
C VAL A 53 -9.56 -9.55 -25.92
N ALA A 54 -10.49 -8.95 -25.16
CA ALA A 54 -11.61 -8.22 -25.74
C ALA A 54 -11.12 -7.07 -26.65
N ALA A 55 -10.18 -6.25 -26.16
CA ALA A 55 -9.56 -5.16 -26.92
C ALA A 55 -8.88 -5.64 -28.21
N ALA A 56 -8.19 -6.77 -28.19
CA ALA A 56 -7.55 -7.35 -29.37
C ALA A 56 -8.57 -7.76 -30.45
N VAL A 57 -9.76 -8.22 -30.04
CA VAL A 57 -10.85 -8.62 -30.95
C VAL A 57 -11.62 -7.40 -31.45
N THR A 58 -11.81 -6.38 -30.62
CA THR A 58 -12.61 -5.19 -30.96
C THR A 58 -11.80 -4.02 -31.53
N SER A 59 -10.47 -4.12 -31.57
CA SER A 59 -9.54 -3.00 -31.87
C SER A 59 -9.80 -1.73 -31.06
N ALA A 60 -10.40 -1.86 -29.87
CA ALA A 60 -10.68 -0.75 -28.96
C ALA A 60 -9.61 -0.70 -27.87
N GLU A 61 -9.29 0.49 -27.37
CA GLU A 61 -8.31 0.64 -26.30
C GLU A 61 -8.86 0.02 -24.99
N PRO A 62 -8.09 -0.85 -24.31
CA PRO A 62 -8.56 -1.47 -23.08
C PRO A 62 -8.63 -0.41 -21.98
N ASP A 63 -9.81 -0.24 -21.39
CA ASP A 63 -9.98 0.56 -20.18
C ASP A 63 -9.31 -0.16 -18.99
N MET A 64 -8.11 0.31 -18.62
CA MET A 64 -7.26 -0.32 -17.60
C MET A 64 -7.45 0.27 -16.19
N GLY A 65 -8.56 0.97 -15.95
CA GLY A 65 -8.93 1.49 -14.63
C GLY A 65 -8.82 3.01 -14.52
N GLU A 66 -9.23 3.52 -13.36
CA GLU A 66 -9.34 4.95 -13.07
C GLU A 66 -8.17 5.46 -12.22
N ASN A 67 -7.82 6.73 -12.39
CA ASN A 67 -6.87 7.43 -11.52
C ASN A 67 -7.56 8.60 -10.80
N ALA A 68 -7.23 8.77 -9.52
CA ALA A 68 -7.77 9.84 -8.68
C ALA A 68 -6.66 10.57 -7.93
N LYS A 69 -6.76 11.90 -7.88
CA LYS A 69 -5.95 12.74 -6.99
C LYS A 69 -6.75 12.98 -5.71
N VAL A 70 -6.16 12.65 -4.57
CA VAL A 70 -6.80 12.79 -3.25
C VAL A 70 -6.03 13.82 -2.44
N ARG A 71 -6.75 14.76 -1.82
CA ARG A 71 -6.22 15.63 -0.77
C ARG A 71 -6.64 15.05 0.58
N MET A 72 -5.71 15.04 1.53
CA MET A 72 -5.86 14.43 2.85
C MET A 72 -6.19 15.47 3.92
#